data_AF-A0A8J6MY19-F1
#
_entry.id   AF-A0A8J6MY19-F1
#
_cell.length_a   1.000
_cell.length_b   1.000
_cell.length_c   1.000
_cell.angle_alpha   90.00
_cell.angle_beta   90.00
_cell.angle_gamma   90.00
#
_symmetry.space_group_name_H-M   'P 1'
#
loop_
_entity.id
_entity.type
_entity.pdbx_description
1 polymer ?
#
loop_
_entity_poly.entity_id
_entity_poly.type
_entity_poly.pdbx_seq_one_letter_code
_entity_poly.pdbx_strand_id
1 'polypeptide(L)'
;MKILILGAGHMGAWLVEELCLDHEVAVYDLDRRKLKYFFNVTRFLEPPETEEFAPELVINAVSIANIQDAFEDFLPYLPEECILSDLASVKAGINELYKTLG
;
A
#
# COMPACT_ATOMS: atom_id res chain seq x y z
N MET A 1 -12.60 7.99 -0.68
CA MET A 1 -12.16 6.78 0.06
C MET A 1 -10.75 7.01 0.55
N LYS A 2 -10.35 6.34 1.64
CA LYS A 2 -8.98 6.31 2.14
C LYS A 2 -8.21 5.15 1.53
N ILE A 3 -7.14 5.46 0.81
CA ILE A 3 -6.36 4.47 0.06
C ILE A 3 -4.92 4.50 0.54
N LEU A 4 -4.39 3.35 0.93
CA LEU A 4 -2.97 3.17 1.25
C LEU A 4 -2.26 2.47 0.11
N ILE A 5 -1.22 3.11 -0.43
CA ILE A 5 -0.37 2.54 -1.48
C ILE A 5 0.97 2.13 -0.87
N LEU A 6 1.28 0.83 -0.95
CA LEU A 6 2.54 0.27 -0.48
C LEU A 6 3.53 0.21 -1.64
N GLY A 7 4.64 0.94 -1.53
CA GLY A 7 5.65 1.07 -2.57
C GLY A 7 5.42 2.31 -3.44
N ALA A 8 6.42 3.17 -3.48
CA ALA A 8 6.50 4.38 -4.32
C ALA A 8 7.46 4.16 -5.50
N GLY A 9 7.50 2.94 -6.06
CA GLY A 9 8.15 2.66 -7.34
C GLY A 9 7.38 3.29 -8.51
N HIS A 10 7.72 2.97 -9.76
CA HIS A 10 7.06 3.58 -10.93
C HIS A 10 5.53 3.43 -10.91
N MET A 11 5.01 2.21 -10.70
CA MET A 11 3.57 1.95 -10.70
C MET A 11 2.86 2.55 -9.48
N GLY A 12 3.46 2.43 -8.29
CA GLY A 12 2.89 2.99 -7.08
C GLY A 12 2.87 4.52 -7.10
N ALA A 13 3.94 5.17 -7.57
CA ALA A 13 3.99 6.61 -7.72
C ALA A 13 2.94 7.12 -8.72
N TRP A 14 2.80 6.46 -9.88
CA TRP A 14 1.74 6.79 -10.84
C TRP A 14 0.35 6.69 -10.21
N LEU A 15 0.09 5.61 -9.47
CA LEU A 15 -1.20 5.39 -8.81
C LEU A 15 -1.49 6.45 -7.74
N VAL A 16 -0.47 6.84 -6.97
CA VAL A 16 -0.57 7.93 -6.01
C VAL A 16 -0.96 9.23 -6.70
N GLU A 17 -0.27 9.60 -7.79
CA GLU A 17 -0.55 10.82 -8.54
C GLU A 17 -1.93 10.82 -9.19
N GLU A 18 -2.40 9.68 -9.69
CA GLU A 18 -3.72 9.55 -10.32
C GLU A 18 -4.85 9.69 -9.29
N LEU A 19 -4.68 9.15 -8.09
CA LEU A 19 -5.76 9.06 -7.10
C LEU A 19 -5.79 10.22 -6.09
N CYS A 20 -4.68 10.95 -5.91
CA CYS A 20 -4.55 11.90 -4.80
C CYS A 20 -5.46 13.12 -4.87
N LEU A 21 -6.12 13.40 -6.01
CA LEU A 21 -7.05 14.52 -6.13
C LEU A 21 -8.49 14.14 -5.75
N ASP A 22 -8.87 12.88 -5.99
CA ASP A 22 -10.23 12.38 -5.79
C ASP A 22 -10.37 11.57 -4.49
N HIS A 23 -9.25 11.09 -3.95
CA HIS A 23 -9.18 10.23 -2.77
C HIS A 23 -8.18 10.76 -1.74
N GLU A 24 -8.39 10.37 -0.48
CA GLU A 24 -7.39 10.60 0.56
C GLU A 24 -6.37 9.47 0.46
N VAL A 25 -5.15 9.80 0.03
CA VAL A 25 -4.12 8.82 -0.29
C VAL A 25 -2.98 8.89 0.73
N ALA A 26 -2.66 7.73 1.31
CA ALA A 26 -1.44 7.50 2.05
C ALA A 26 -0.46 6.68 1.20
N VAL A 27 0.83 6.96 1.35
CA VAL A 27 1.89 6.21 0.66
C VAL A 27 3.01 5.84 1.62
N TYR A 28 3.50 4.62 1.48
CA TYR A 28 4.64 4.08 2.24
C TYR A 28 5.69 3.51 1.30
N ASP A 29 6.98 3.75 1.57
CA ASP A 29 8.10 3.08 0.90
C ASP A 29 9.30 3.03 1.86
N LEU A 30 10.02 1.91 1.86
CA LEU A 30 11.25 1.75 2.62
C LEU A 30 12.31 2.80 2.24
N ASP A 31 12.36 3.21 0.97
CA ASP A 31 13.18 4.33 0.53
C ASP A 31 12.42 5.66 0.67
N ARG A 32 12.61 6.30 1.82
CA ARG A 32 12.05 7.62 2.16
C ARG A 32 12.31 8.71 1.12
N ARG A 33 13.33 8.56 0.27
CA ARG A 33 13.63 9.55 -0.79
C ARG A 33 12.54 9.58 -1.86
N LYS A 34 11.84 8.46 -2.09
CA LYS A 34 10.77 8.37 -3.07
C LYS A 34 9.50 9.11 -2.64
N LEU A 35 9.30 9.29 -1.34
CA LEU A 35 8.13 9.97 -0.79
C LEU A 35 8.16 11.49 -0.96
N LYS A 36 9.31 12.07 -1.34
CA LYS A 36 9.57 13.52 -1.27
C LYS A 36 8.63 14.37 -2.10
N TYR A 37 8.30 13.93 -3.31
CA TYR A 37 7.72 14.82 -4.34
C TYR A 37 6.22 14.68 -4.54
N PHE A 38 5.57 13.77 -3.82
CA PHE A 38 4.11 13.63 -3.93
C PHE A 38 3.40 14.87 -3.41
N PHE A 39 2.30 15.22 -4.05
CA PHE A 39 1.44 16.33 -3.67
C PHE A 39 0.10 15.79 -3.17
N ASN A 40 -0.46 16.43 -2.13
CA ASN A 40 -1.75 16.07 -1.54
C ASN A 40 -1.85 14.62 -1.03
N VAL A 41 -0.80 14.14 -0.36
CA VAL A 41 -0.75 12.78 0.19
C VAL A 41 -0.20 12.75 1.61
N THR A 42 -0.67 11.78 2.38
CA THR A 42 -0.08 11.40 3.66
C THR A 42 1.10 10.47 3.42
N ARG A 43 2.24 10.73 4.06
CA ARG A 43 3.46 9.93 3.87
C ARG A 43 3.76 9.19 5.15
N PHE A 44 3.59 7.88 5.13
CA PHE A 44 3.93 7.06 6.27
C PHE A 44 5.42 6.79 6.31
N LEU A 45 5.95 6.82 7.52
CA LEU A 45 7.30 6.46 7.87
C LEU A 45 7.33 5.09 8.55
N GLU A 46 6.25 4.74 9.24
CA GLU A 46 6.09 3.51 10.01
C GLU A 46 4.69 2.90 9.81
N PRO A 47 4.56 1.56 9.76
CA PRO A 47 3.26 0.88 9.58
C PRO A 47 2.16 1.24 10.59
N PRO A 48 2.44 1.48 11.90
CA PRO A 48 1.40 1.81 12.88
C PRO A 48 0.61 3.10 12.59
N GLU A 49 1.16 4.03 11.79
CA GLU A 49 0.42 5.24 11.32
C GLU A 49 -0.87 4.88 10.56
N THR A 50 -0.96 3.64 10.08
CA THR A 50 -2.13 3.09 9.39
C THR A 50 -3.36 2.98 10.30
N GLU A 51 -3.21 2.78 11.62
CA GLU A 51 -4.35 2.68 12.54
C GLU A 51 -5.17 3.97 12.57
N GLU A 52 -4.49 5.12 12.66
CA GLU A 52 -5.15 6.43 12.69
C GLU A 52 -5.74 6.77 11.32
N PHE A 53 -5.04 6.41 10.25
CA PHE A 53 -5.53 6.64 8.91
C PHE A 53 -6.75 5.79 8.58
N ALA A 54 -6.79 4.53 9.02
CA ALA A 54 -7.86 3.57 8.77
C ALA A 54 -8.22 3.46 7.27
N PRO A 55 -7.33 2.90 6.42
CA PRO A 55 -7.58 2.79 4.99
C PRO A 55 -8.74 1.82 4.69
N GLU A 56 -9.53 2.15 3.67
CA GLU A 56 -10.58 1.28 3.13
C GLU A 56 -10.02 0.32 2.08
N LEU A 57 -8.90 0.70 1.44
CA LEU A 57 -8.24 -0.06 0.39
C LEU A 57 -6.72 0.04 0.53
N VAL A 58 -6.04 -1.10 0.56
CA VAL A 58 -4.59 -1.21 0.43
C VAL A 58 -4.24 -1.72 -0.96
N ILE A 59 -3.38 -0.99 -1.67
CA ILE A 59 -2.84 -1.41 -2.96
C ILE A 59 -1.36 -1.64 -2.81
N ASN A 60 -0.96 -2.90 -2.91
CA ASN A 60 0.43 -3.32 -2.90
C ASN A 60 1.07 -3.15 -4.28
N ALA A 61 1.98 -2.20 -4.38
CA ALA A 61 2.77 -1.88 -5.57
C ALA A 61 4.27 -2.20 -5.38
N VAL A 62 4.63 -3.06 -4.42
CA VAL A 62 6.02 -3.52 -4.23
C VAL A 62 6.35 -4.69 -5.17
N SER A 63 7.62 -5.10 -5.21
CA SER A 63 8.03 -6.27 -6.00
C SER A 63 7.42 -7.55 -5.44
N ILE A 64 7.19 -8.54 -6.30
CA ILE A 64 6.58 -9.84 -5.96
C ILE A 64 7.27 -10.50 -4.76
N ALA A 65 8.60 -10.45 -4.70
CA ALA A 65 9.38 -11.03 -3.61
C ALA A 65 9.10 -10.40 -2.23
N ASN A 66 8.51 -9.20 -2.19
CA ASN A 66 8.29 -8.41 -0.98
C ASN A 66 6.79 -8.27 -0.65
N ILE A 67 5.88 -8.87 -1.43
CA ILE A 67 4.43 -8.72 -1.21
C ILE A 67 4.03 -9.26 0.15
N GLN A 68 4.57 -10.42 0.53
CA GLN A 68 4.29 -11.06 1.81
C GLN A 68 4.69 -10.16 2.98
N ASP A 69 5.97 -9.80 3.06
CA ASP A 69 6.51 -8.92 4.10
C ASP A 69 5.72 -7.60 4.20
N ALA A 70 5.41 -6.99 3.04
CA ALA A 70 4.66 -5.74 3.00
C ALA A 70 3.23 -5.87 3.55
N PHE A 71 2.55 -7.00 3.36
CA PHE A 71 1.24 -7.21 3.97
C PHE A 71 1.35 -7.58 5.45
N GLU A 72 2.28 -8.46 5.82
CA GLU A 72 2.49 -8.86 7.22
C GLU A 72 2.82 -7.67 8.14
N ASP A 73 3.59 -6.69 7.64
CA ASP A 73 3.91 -5.47 8.38
C ASP A 73 2.69 -4.59 8.67
N PHE A 74 1.67 -4.63 7.81
CA PHE A 74 0.51 -3.72 7.87
C PHE A 74 -0.75 -4.39 8.41
N LEU A 75 -0.95 -5.69 8.17
CA LEU A 75 -2.14 -6.46 8.56
C LEU A 75 -2.59 -6.23 10.01
N PRO A 76 -1.70 -6.18 11.03
CA PRO A 76 -2.10 -5.95 12.41
C PRO A 76 -2.79 -4.60 12.66
N TYR A 77 -2.55 -3.62 11.78
CA TYR A 77 -3.00 -2.23 11.91
C TYR A 77 -4.18 -1.91 10.97
N LEU A 78 -4.61 -2.87 10.13
CA LEU A 78 -5.66 -2.64 9.14
C LEU A 78 -7.06 -2.84 9.73
N PRO A 79 -8.05 -2.03 9.30
CA PRO A 79 -9.45 -2.30 9.59
C PRO A 79 -9.90 -3.68 9.06
N GLU A 80 -10.82 -4.34 9.76
CA GLU A 80 -11.36 -5.66 9.36
C GLU A 80 -12.02 -5.65 7.97
N GLU A 81 -12.66 -4.53 7.60
CA GLU A 81 -13.33 -4.36 6.30
C GLU A 81 -12.39 -3.86 5.19
N CYS A 82 -11.09 -3.70 5.49
CA CYS A 82 -10.12 -3.17 4.53
C CYS A 82 -9.91 -4.14 3.36
N ILE A 83 -10.04 -3.63 2.13
CA ILE A 83 -9.82 -4.41 0.92
C ILE A 83 -8.31 -4.47 0.63
N LEU A 84 -7.80 -5.69 0.40
CA LEU A 84 -6.42 -5.90 -0.05
C LEU A 84 -6.37 -6.11 -1.56
N SER A 85 -5.45 -5.42 -2.23
CA SER A 85 -5.20 -5.54 -3.66
C SER A 85 -3.70 -5.41 -3.96
N ASP A 86 -3.25 -5.92 -5.10
CA ASP A 86 -1.88 -5.75 -5.59
C ASP A 86 -1.80 -5.42 -7.09
N LEU A 87 -0.62 -4.95 -7.51
CA LEU A 87 -0.27 -4.65 -8.90
C LEU A 87 0.78 -5.61 -9.48
N ALA A 88 0.88 -6.83 -8.95
CA ALA A 88 1.87 -7.78 -9.42
C ALA A 88 1.61 -8.19 -10.88
N SER A 89 2.67 -8.18 -11.68
CA SER A 89 2.60 -8.57 -13.09
C SER A 89 2.42 -10.08 -13.29
N VAL A 90 2.86 -10.89 -12.32
CA VAL A 90 2.74 -12.36 -12.33
C VAL A 90 1.81 -12.78 -11.20
N LYS A 91 0.71 -13.44 -11.54
CA LYS A 91 -0.34 -13.87 -10.58
C LYS A 91 -0.16 -15.29 -10.05
N ALA A 92 0.80 -16.04 -10.59
CA ALA A 92 1.09 -17.39 -10.14
C ALA A 92 1.55 -17.36 -8.67
N GLY A 93 0.87 -18.12 -7.79
CA GLY A 93 1.19 -18.18 -6.37
C GLY A 93 0.59 -17.07 -5.50
N ILE A 94 0.12 -15.96 -6.10
CA ILE A 94 -0.44 -14.83 -5.35
C ILE A 94 -1.74 -15.20 -4.64
N ASN A 95 -2.61 -15.98 -5.30
CA ASN A 95 -3.86 -16.44 -4.66
C ASN A 95 -3.58 -17.28 -3.40
N GLU A 96 -2.57 -18.15 -3.45
CA GLU A 96 -2.18 -18.95 -2.28
C GLU A 96 -1.53 -18.07 -1.21
N LEU A 97 -0.72 -17.08 -1.59
CA LEU A 97 -0.20 -16.09 -0.67
C LEU A 97 -1.33 -15.37 0.08
N TYR A 98 -2.36 -14.87 -0.61
CA TYR A 98 -3.49 -14.23 0.05
C TYR A 98 -4.24 -15.16 1.02
N LYS A 99 -4.30 -16.46 0.77
CA LYS A 99 -4.89 -17.43 1.73
C LYS A 99 -4.01 -17.67 2.95
N THR A 100 -2.73 -17.34 2.89
CA THR A 100 -1.82 -17.41 4.06
C THR A 100 -1.83 -16.11 4.88
N LEU A 101 -2.33 -15.01 4.28
CA LEU A 101 -2.50 -13.74 4.94
C LEU A 101 -3.82 -13.76 5.74
N GLY A 102 -3.76 -14.20 7.00
CA GLY A 102 -4.90 -14.20 7.93
C GLY A 102 -5.97 -15.24 7.61
#